data_AF-A0A1M5YVB6-F1
#
_entry.id   AF-A0A1M5YVB6-F1
#
_cell.length_a   1.000
_cell.length_b   1.000
_cell.length_c   1.000
_cell.angle_alpha   90.00
_cell.angle_beta   90.00
_cell.angle_gamma   90.00
#
_symmetry.space_group_name_H-M   'P 1'
#
loop_
_entity.id
_entity.type
_entity.pdbx_description
1 polymer ?
#
loop_
_entity_poly.entity_id
_entity_poly.type
_entity_poly.pdbx_seq_one_letter_code
_entity_poly.pdbx_strand_id
1 'polypeptide(L)'
;MNRAIIYIFLILSFGCKAQEKETGFVWNIENEKIHNENRNDSTKWSSKNWKADTDNIKVSGKPMINGVFPVPDYDLTDSTFNGLGYSGSWQGIDLKDKKIIYHSLYVNKNAVNQKFIDDKPNEVFFTIAVLTDSIDLKRYSHTDVSITSRNHPHYVGQGFVKTKGNEIDFISFLTADRNDYAIVNMRLFDLRIGRIILIAPQKDGTLCSLQLDAPIMSSEEMDDHIESLMTNNKEVIKFFTKSENI
;
A
#
# COMPACT_ATOMS: atom_id res chain seq x y z
N MET A 1 -82.40 12.30 18.35
CA MET A 1 -81.62 11.59 17.32
C MET A 1 -80.81 12.61 16.53
N ASN A 2 -79.50 12.70 16.77
CA ASN A 2 -78.57 13.37 15.87
C ASN A 2 -77.27 12.56 15.91
N ARG A 3 -76.97 11.89 14.79
CA ARG A 3 -75.77 11.05 14.61
C ARG A 3 -74.65 11.94 14.08
N ALA A 4 -73.59 12.10 14.85
CA ALA A 4 -72.32 12.61 14.36
C ALA A 4 -71.59 11.48 13.62
N ILE A 5 -71.24 11.71 12.35
CA ILE A 5 -70.39 10.83 11.56
C ILE A 5 -68.96 11.34 11.72
N ILE A 6 -68.09 10.55 12.35
CA ILE A 6 -66.66 10.82 12.43
C ILE A 6 -66.00 10.00 11.32
N TYR A 7 -65.41 10.68 10.33
CA TYR A 7 -64.55 10.06 9.33
C TYR A 7 -63.13 9.93 9.88
N ILE A 8 -62.67 8.69 10.04
CA ILE A 8 -61.27 8.38 10.35
C ILE A 8 -60.54 8.23 9.02
N PHE A 9 -59.65 9.19 8.70
CA PHE A 9 -58.71 9.07 7.60
C PHE A 9 -57.52 8.21 8.05
N LEU A 10 -57.42 7.00 7.52
CA LEU A 10 -56.23 6.15 7.64
C LEU A 10 -55.20 6.63 6.60
N ILE A 11 -54.17 7.35 7.04
CA ILE A 11 -53.01 7.65 6.21
C ILE A 11 -52.08 6.44 6.27
N LEU A 12 -52.17 5.58 5.25
CA LEU A 12 -51.19 4.53 4.99
C LEU A 12 -49.92 5.18 4.43
N SER A 13 -48.96 5.49 5.30
CA SER A 13 -47.60 5.84 4.91
C SER A 13 -46.89 4.57 4.41
N PHE A 14 -46.94 4.35 3.09
CA PHE A 14 -46.00 3.46 2.42
C PHE A 14 -44.60 4.06 2.58
N GLY A 15 -43.90 3.62 3.62
CA GLY A 15 -42.46 3.83 3.75
C GLY A 15 -41.78 3.09 2.62
N CYS A 16 -41.55 3.79 1.51
CA CYS A 16 -40.61 3.38 0.50
C CYS A 16 -39.23 3.40 1.16
N LYS A 17 -38.81 2.28 1.75
CA LYS A 17 -37.39 2.07 2.03
C LYS A 17 -36.72 2.04 0.67
N ALA A 18 -36.16 3.18 0.27
CA ALA A 18 -35.15 3.22 -0.77
C ALA A 18 -34.11 2.19 -0.34
N GLN A 19 -34.05 1.08 -1.07
CA GLN A 19 -32.97 0.13 -0.95
C GLN A 19 -31.72 0.93 -1.34
N GLU A 20 -30.92 1.32 -0.34
CA GLU A 20 -29.58 1.81 -0.59
C GLU A 20 -28.94 0.78 -1.49
N LYS A 21 -28.68 1.21 -2.72
CA LYS A 21 -27.93 0.44 -3.68
C LYS A 21 -26.53 0.40 -3.05
N GLU A 22 -26.21 -0.66 -2.32
CA GLU A 22 -24.82 -1.01 -2.00
C GLU A 22 -24.14 -1.33 -3.34
N THR A 23 -23.78 -0.29 -4.09
CA THR A 23 -23.06 -0.35 -5.37
C THR A 23 -21.56 -0.22 -5.12
N GLY A 24 -21.08 -0.77 -4.02
CA GLY A 24 -19.65 -0.95 -3.80
C GLY A 24 -19.25 -2.29 -4.38
N PHE A 25 -18.30 -2.31 -5.32
CA PHE A 25 -17.62 -3.55 -5.68
C PHE A 25 -17.02 -4.19 -4.41
N VAL A 26 -17.31 -5.47 -4.16
CA VAL A 26 -16.76 -6.23 -3.03
C VAL A 26 -16.04 -7.44 -3.60
N TRP A 27 -14.72 -7.45 -3.47
CA TRP A 27 -13.91 -8.62 -3.81
C TRP A 27 -14.23 -9.78 -2.86
N ASN A 28 -14.49 -10.96 -3.40
CA ASN A 28 -14.72 -12.18 -2.64
C ASN A 28 -13.96 -13.37 -3.24
N ILE A 29 -14.06 -14.52 -2.58
CA ILE A 29 -13.34 -15.73 -3.01
C ILE A 29 -13.74 -16.22 -4.41
N GLU A 30 -14.96 -15.93 -4.87
CA GLU A 30 -15.39 -16.30 -6.21
C GLU A 30 -14.75 -15.37 -7.26
N ASN A 31 -14.65 -14.07 -6.97
CA ASN A 31 -13.86 -13.15 -7.81
C ASN A 31 -12.39 -13.60 -7.90
N GLU A 32 -11.81 -14.05 -6.78
CA GLU A 32 -10.43 -14.56 -6.76
C GLU A 32 -10.25 -15.78 -7.66
N LYS A 33 -11.19 -16.74 -7.61
CA LYS A 33 -11.14 -17.92 -8.49
C LYS A 33 -11.22 -17.53 -9.96
N ILE A 34 -12.17 -16.67 -10.32
CA ILE A 34 -12.32 -16.17 -11.70
C ILE A 34 -11.05 -15.45 -12.15
N HIS A 35 -10.45 -14.63 -11.29
CA HIS A 35 -9.18 -13.94 -11.59
C HIS A 35 -8.05 -14.93 -11.83
N ASN A 36 -7.94 -15.97 -11.00
CA ASN A 36 -6.95 -17.03 -11.17
C ASN A 36 -7.20 -17.87 -12.44
N GLU A 37 -8.45 -18.15 -12.80
CA GLU A 37 -8.79 -18.79 -14.07
C GLU A 37 -8.36 -17.95 -15.27
N ASN A 38 -8.63 -16.64 -15.25
CA ASN A 38 -8.19 -15.71 -16.29
C ASN A 38 -6.65 -15.67 -16.43
N ARG A 39 -5.91 -15.82 -15.31
CA ARG A 39 -4.44 -15.91 -15.35
C ARG A 39 -3.95 -17.15 -16.10
N ASN A 40 -4.74 -18.22 -16.13
CA ASN A 40 -4.41 -19.46 -16.82
C ASN A 40 -4.99 -19.56 -18.24
N ASP A 41 -5.81 -18.59 -18.66
CA ASP A 41 -6.43 -18.55 -19.99
C ASP A 41 -5.72 -17.53 -20.90
N SER A 42 -4.97 -18.02 -21.88
CA SER A 42 -4.22 -17.18 -22.82
C SER A 42 -5.09 -16.30 -23.71
N THR A 43 -6.39 -16.59 -23.83
CA THR A 43 -7.36 -15.74 -24.55
C THR A 43 -7.76 -14.50 -23.76
N LYS A 44 -7.45 -14.45 -22.46
CA LYS A 44 -7.75 -13.34 -21.55
C LYS A 44 -6.56 -12.41 -21.31
N TRP A 45 -5.37 -12.81 -21.76
CA TRP A 45 -4.16 -12.05 -21.49
C TRP A 45 -4.08 -10.77 -22.32
N SER A 46 -3.58 -9.72 -21.68
CA SER A 46 -3.34 -8.44 -22.36
C SER A 46 -2.10 -8.54 -23.25
N SER A 47 -2.31 -8.60 -24.57
CA SER A 47 -1.22 -8.59 -25.57
C SER A 47 -0.38 -7.31 -25.49
N LYS A 48 -1.01 -6.18 -25.12
CA LYS A 48 -0.36 -4.88 -24.90
C LYS A 48 0.62 -4.96 -23.73
N ASN A 49 0.17 -5.42 -22.56
CA ASN A 49 1.04 -5.55 -21.38
C ASN A 49 2.14 -6.57 -21.63
N TRP A 50 1.81 -7.71 -22.23
CA TRP A 50 2.79 -8.73 -22.58
C TRP A 50 3.91 -8.17 -23.47
N LYS A 51 3.56 -7.48 -24.55
CA LYS A 51 4.54 -6.86 -25.45
C LYS A 51 5.43 -5.84 -24.72
N ALA A 52 4.83 -4.98 -23.90
CA ALA A 52 5.57 -3.98 -23.13
C ALA A 52 6.59 -4.63 -22.17
N ASP A 53 6.22 -5.74 -21.53
CA ASP A 53 7.07 -6.45 -20.58
C ASP A 53 8.18 -7.25 -21.30
N THR A 54 7.88 -7.86 -22.45
CA THR A 54 8.86 -8.65 -23.20
C THR A 54 9.88 -7.81 -23.97
N ASP A 55 9.50 -6.60 -24.41
CA ASP A 55 10.39 -5.71 -25.16
C ASP A 55 11.53 -5.16 -24.28
N ASN A 56 11.41 -5.23 -22.95
CA ASN A 56 12.35 -4.67 -21.98
C ASN A 56 12.73 -5.63 -20.85
N ILE A 57 12.82 -6.94 -21.12
CA ILE A 57 13.19 -7.93 -20.09
C ILE A 57 14.57 -7.57 -19.51
N LYS A 58 14.58 -7.24 -18.22
CA LYS A 58 15.79 -7.04 -17.42
C LYS A 58 15.71 -7.91 -16.18
N VAL A 59 16.79 -8.62 -15.88
CA VAL A 59 16.95 -9.31 -14.60
C VAL A 59 17.27 -8.25 -13.56
N SER A 60 16.24 -7.74 -12.90
CA SER A 60 16.36 -6.71 -11.86
C SER A 60 15.27 -6.88 -10.80
N GLY A 61 15.54 -6.35 -9.61
CA GLY A 61 14.64 -6.46 -8.46
C GLY A 61 15.37 -7.02 -7.26
N LYS A 62 15.04 -6.47 -6.09
CA LYS A 62 15.50 -6.89 -4.77
C LYS A 62 14.38 -6.59 -3.76
N PRO A 63 14.21 -7.45 -2.73
CA PRO A 63 14.89 -8.72 -2.50
C PRO A 63 14.54 -9.83 -3.51
N MET A 64 13.47 -9.70 -4.29
CA MET A 64 13.07 -10.65 -5.33
C MET A 64 13.33 -10.09 -6.72
N ILE A 65 13.87 -10.93 -7.60
CA ILE A 65 13.96 -10.61 -9.03
C ILE A 65 12.53 -10.54 -9.59
N ASN A 66 12.23 -9.47 -10.32
CA ASN A 66 10.93 -9.32 -10.97
C ASN A 66 10.81 -10.29 -12.16
N GLY A 67 9.87 -11.24 -12.06
CA GLY A 67 9.52 -12.11 -13.17
C GLY A 67 8.55 -11.45 -14.15
N VAL A 68 8.68 -11.79 -15.43
CA VAL A 68 7.71 -11.40 -16.48
C VAL A 68 6.76 -12.57 -16.70
N PHE A 69 5.50 -12.37 -16.31
CA PHE A 69 4.42 -13.32 -16.50
C PHE A 69 3.34 -12.70 -17.38
N PRO A 70 2.64 -13.48 -18.22
CA PRO A 70 1.44 -12.99 -18.85
C PRO A 70 0.39 -12.64 -17.79
N VAL A 71 -0.37 -11.58 -18.04
CA VAL A 71 -1.40 -11.09 -17.13
C VAL A 71 -2.73 -10.90 -17.86
N PRO A 72 -3.87 -11.17 -17.21
CA PRO A 72 -5.18 -10.84 -17.75
C PRO A 72 -5.31 -9.36 -18.11
N ASP A 73 -6.19 -9.04 -19.05
CA ASP A 73 -6.63 -7.66 -19.25
C ASP A 73 -7.28 -7.12 -17.97
N TYR A 74 -6.88 -5.90 -17.58
CA TYR A 74 -7.38 -5.28 -16.35
C TYR A 74 -8.88 -4.97 -16.46
N ASP A 75 -9.39 -4.75 -17.67
CA ASP A 75 -10.82 -4.53 -17.93
C ASP A 75 -11.70 -5.73 -17.56
N LEU A 76 -11.11 -6.93 -17.39
CA LEU A 76 -11.83 -8.11 -16.89
C LEU A 76 -12.16 -8.01 -15.39
N THR A 77 -11.50 -7.09 -14.67
CA THR A 77 -11.70 -6.85 -13.24
C THR A 77 -12.17 -5.44 -12.95
N ASP A 78 -11.43 -4.44 -13.43
CA ASP A 78 -11.67 -3.02 -13.19
C ASP A 78 -11.07 -2.16 -14.32
N SER A 79 -11.95 -1.57 -15.13
CA SER A 79 -11.56 -0.68 -16.23
C SER A 79 -11.14 0.73 -15.79
N THR A 80 -11.22 1.03 -14.50
CA THR A 80 -10.83 2.33 -13.93
C THR A 80 -9.42 2.34 -13.37
N PHE A 81 -8.67 1.24 -13.48
CA PHE A 81 -7.31 1.17 -12.98
C PHE A 81 -6.43 2.25 -13.64
N ASN A 82 -5.90 3.15 -12.82
CA ASN A 82 -5.09 4.28 -13.27
C ASN A 82 -3.68 4.29 -12.63
N GLY A 83 -3.07 3.13 -12.50
CA GLY A 83 -1.69 3.01 -12.06
C GLY A 83 -1.50 3.02 -10.55
N LEU A 84 -0.22 2.98 -10.19
CA LEU A 84 0.29 2.87 -8.84
C LEU A 84 1.71 3.47 -8.81
N GLY A 85 2.27 3.67 -7.64
CA GLY A 85 3.59 4.28 -7.52
C GLY A 85 4.16 4.20 -6.12
N TYR A 86 5.22 4.97 -5.92
CA TYR A 86 5.87 5.12 -4.64
C TYR A 86 6.33 6.57 -4.44
N SER A 87 6.42 7.01 -3.19
CA SER A 87 7.04 8.26 -2.75
C SER A 87 8.10 7.95 -1.69
N GLY A 88 8.89 8.94 -1.28
CA GLY A 88 9.96 8.71 -0.32
C GLY A 88 11.08 9.75 -0.35
N SER A 89 12.05 9.58 0.53
CA SER A 89 13.26 10.39 0.57
C SER A 89 14.49 9.54 0.33
N TRP A 90 15.04 9.61 -0.89
CA TRP A 90 16.27 8.93 -1.28
C TRP A 90 17.51 9.58 -0.70
N GLN A 91 17.49 10.89 -0.46
CA GLN A 91 18.59 11.60 0.19
C GLN A 91 18.55 11.40 1.72
N GLY A 92 17.38 11.07 2.26
CA GLY A 92 17.11 10.83 3.67
C GLY A 92 16.82 12.10 4.46
N ILE A 93 15.97 11.95 5.49
CA ILE A 93 15.64 12.98 6.48
C ILE A 93 16.76 13.01 7.54
N ASP A 94 17.21 14.21 7.89
CA ASP A 94 18.14 14.41 9.00
C ASP A 94 17.37 14.40 10.33
N LEU A 95 17.77 13.51 11.24
CA LEU A 95 17.23 13.43 12.59
C LEU A 95 18.39 13.49 13.59
N LYS A 96 18.71 14.71 14.04
CA LYS A 96 19.92 15.00 14.82
C LYS A 96 21.18 14.57 14.05
N ASP A 97 21.95 13.62 14.59
CA ASP A 97 23.14 13.02 13.99
C ASP A 97 22.84 11.73 13.19
N LYS A 98 21.56 11.39 13.03
CA LYS A 98 21.08 10.20 12.34
C LYS A 98 20.44 10.54 10.98
N LYS A 99 20.43 9.55 10.08
CA LYS A 99 19.82 9.66 8.75
C LYS A 99 18.73 8.62 8.58
N ILE A 100 17.54 9.06 8.16
CA ILE A 100 16.39 8.18 7.93
C ILE A 100 16.02 8.18 6.45
N ILE A 101 16.06 7.01 5.80
CA ILE A 101 15.47 6.81 4.48
C ILE A 101 14.04 6.34 4.68
N TYR A 102 13.09 6.83 3.90
CA TYR A 102 11.74 6.29 3.91
C TYR A 102 11.19 6.13 2.50
N HIS A 103 10.29 5.16 2.36
CA HIS A 103 9.53 4.90 1.14
C HIS A 103 8.09 4.57 1.48
N SER A 104 7.17 5.07 0.67
CA SER A 104 5.73 4.77 0.72
C SER A 104 5.28 4.18 -0.60
N LEU A 105 4.43 3.17 -0.54
CA LEU A 105 3.82 2.51 -1.70
C LEU A 105 2.34 2.87 -1.77
N TYR A 106 1.87 3.26 -2.95
CA TYR A 106 0.49 3.66 -3.14
C TYR A 106 -0.15 3.13 -4.42
N VAL A 107 -1.47 3.10 -4.41
CA VAL A 107 -2.31 2.81 -5.58
C VAL A 107 -3.26 3.97 -5.84
N ASN A 108 -3.40 4.41 -7.10
CA ASN A 108 -4.32 5.48 -7.47
C ASN A 108 -5.78 5.04 -7.33
N LYS A 109 -6.67 6.01 -7.11
CA LYS A 109 -8.12 5.79 -7.00
C LYS A 109 -8.64 5.00 -8.19
N ASN A 110 -9.40 3.94 -7.90
CA ASN A 110 -10.02 3.04 -8.85
C ASN A 110 -11.27 2.40 -8.23
N ALA A 111 -12.01 1.57 -8.97
CA ALA A 111 -13.29 1.02 -8.53
C ALA A 111 -13.14 0.07 -7.32
N VAL A 112 -11.97 -0.53 -7.16
CA VAL A 112 -11.66 -1.45 -6.04
C VAL A 112 -11.43 -0.69 -4.74
N ASN A 113 -10.72 0.45 -4.77
CA ASN A 113 -10.35 1.17 -3.56
C ASN A 113 -11.18 2.42 -3.25
N GLN A 114 -11.96 2.96 -4.20
CA GLN A 114 -12.64 4.25 -4.06
C GLN A 114 -13.51 4.39 -2.79
N LYS A 115 -14.08 3.28 -2.30
CA LYS A 115 -14.94 3.27 -1.11
C LYS A 115 -14.17 3.40 0.21
N PHE A 116 -12.85 3.27 0.19
CA PHE A 116 -11.99 3.32 1.38
C PHE A 116 -11.20 4.62 1.49
N ILE A 117 -11.09 5.38 0.39
CA ILE A 117 -10.17 6.52 0.31
C ILE A 117 -10.88 7.86 0.11
N ASP A 118 -12.22 7.86 0.18
CA ASP A 118 -13.06 9.03 -0.02
C ASP A 118 -12.69 9.79 -1.32
N ASP A 119 -12.39 11.08 -1.21
CA ASP A 119 -11.98 11.94 -2.32
C ASP A 119 -10.46 11.98 -2.55
N LYS A 120 -9.68 11.17 -1.83
CA LYS A 120 -8.22 11.13 -2.01
C LYS A 120 -7.84 10.60 -3.39
N PRO A 121 -6.75 11.11 -4.00
CA PRO A 121 -6.31 10.70 -5.33
C PRO A 121 -5.70 9.29 -5.35
N ASN A 122 -5.15 8.84 -4.22
CA ASN A 122 -4.49 7.56 -4.06
C ASN A 122 -4.57 7.07 -2.60
N GLU A 123 -4.20 5.80 -2.40
CA GLU A 123 -4.10 5.14 -1.10
C GLU A 123 -2.67 4.69 -0.88
N VAL A 124 -1.99 5.22 0.13
CA VAL A 124 -0.77 4.61 0.66
C VAL A 124 -1.15 3.36 1.45
N PHE A 125 -0.64 2.21 1.03
CA PHE A 125 -0.88 0.95 1.73
C PHE A 125 0.28 0.49 2.60
N PHE A 126 1.50 0.97 2.32
CA PHE A 126 2.67 0.62 3.09
C PHE A 126 3.70 1.75 3.11
N THR A 127 4.26 2.02 4.28
CA THR A 127 5.39 2.93 4.46
C THR A 127 6.43 2.28 5.35
N ILE A 128 7.70 2.39 4.96
CA ILE A 128 8.84 1.98 5.76
C ILE A 128 9.81 3.14 5.94
N ALA A 129 10.26 3.36 7.17
CA ALA A 129 11.31 4.32 7.50
C ALA A 129 12.47 3.59 8.20
N VAL A 130 13.68 3.70 7.64
CA VAL A 130 14.86 2.94 8.05
C VAL A 130 15.97 3.89 8.45
N LEU A 131 16.51 3.68 9.65
CA LEU A 131 17.76 4.31 10.07
C LEU A 131 18.93 3.75 9.27
N THR A 132 19.74 4.65 8.69
CA THR A 132 20.94 4.27 7.94
C THR A 132 22.12 5.20 8.22
N ASP A 133 23.31 4.65 8.05
CA ASP A 133 24.59 5.35 8.06
C ASP A 133 25.31 5.26 6.69
N SER A 134 24.57 4.88 5.64
CA SER A 134 25.04 4.70 4.27
C SER A 134 24.15 5.47 3.29
N ILE A 135 24.69 6.57 2.73
CA ILE A 135 24.04 7.38 1.71
C ILE A 135 24.99 7.58 0.54
N ASP A 136 24.55 7.19 -0.65
CA ASP A 136 25.24 7.41 -1.91
C ASP A 136 24.44 8.39 -2.77
N LEU A 137 24.71 9.68 -2.64
CA LEU A 137 24.02 10.73 -3.41
C LEU A 137 24.39 10.77 -4.90
N LYS A 138 25.38 9.98 -5.34
CA LYS A 138 25.82 9.96 -6.74
C LYS A 138 25.08 8.90 -7.54
N ARG A 139 24.96 7.69 -7.00
CA ARG A 139 24.34 6.55 -7.70
C ARG A 139 23.05 6.08 -7.06
N TYR A 140 22.70 6.58 -5.87
CA TYR A 140 21.54 6.15 -5.09
C TYR A 140 21.54 4.64 -4.84
N SER A 141 22.71 4.03 -4.72
CA SER A 141 22.87 2.57 -4.58
C SER A 141 22.52 2.05 -3.19
N HIS A 142 22.28 2.95 -2.23
CA HIS A 142 21.91 2.65 -0.85
C HIS A 142 20.44 2.29 -0.68
N THR A 143 19.58 2.54 -1.67
CA THR A 143 18.17 2.15 -1.55
C THR A 143 17.52 2.00 -2.92
N ASP A 144 16.54 1.10 -3.01
CA ASP A 144 15.69 0.95 -4.18
C ASP A 144 14.29 0.53 -3.74
N VAL A 145 13.29 0.87 -4.52
CA VAL A 145 11.89 0.52 -4.30
C VAL A 145 11.22 0.27 -5.64
N SER A 146 10.38 -0.75 -5.68
CA SER A 146 9.63 -1.13 -6.85
C SER A 146 8.24 -1.60 -6.47
N ILE A 147 7.30 -1.43 -7.39
CA ILE A 147 5.90 -1.83 -7.23
C ILE A 147 5.39 -2.29 -8.59
N THR A 148 4.55 -3.31 -8.62
CA THR A 148 4.03 -3.88 -9.86
C THR A 148 2.51 -3.93 -9.88
N SER A 149 1.92 -3.47 -10.99
CA SER A 149 0.49 -3.56 -11.23
C SER A 149 0.07 -4.88 -11.85
N ARG A 150 1.03 -5.75 -12.21
CA ARG A 150 0.78 -7.06 -12.85
C ARG A 150 -0.01 -8.04 -11.96
N ASN A 151 -0.20 -7.68 -10.70
CA ASN A 151 -1.03 -8.39 -9.76
C ASN A 151 -2.47 -7.85 -9.63
N HIS A 152 -2.79 -6.72 -10.29
CA HIS A 152 -4.08 -6.02 -10.16
C HIS A 152 -5.26 -7.02 -10.24
N PRO A 153 -6.22 -6.96 -9.29
CA PRO A 153 -6.42 -5.92 -8.26
C PRO A 153 -5.63 -6.10 -6.95
N HIS A 154 -4.69 -7.03 -6.90
CA HIS A 154 -3.70 -7.13 -5.83
C HIS A 154 -2.47 -6.28 -6.16
N TYR A 155 -1.81 -5.75 -5.15
CA TYR A 155 -0.63 -4.91 -5.30
C TYR A 155 0.51 -5.48 -4.49
N VAL A 156 1.68 -5.57 -5.12
CA VAL A 156 2.91 -6.02 -4.47
C VAL A 156 3.98 -4.99 -4.75
N GLY A 157 4.66 -4.55 -3.70
CA GLY A 157 5.89 -3.79 -3.82
C GLY A 157 6.97 -4.35 -2.94
N GLN A 158 8.20 -3.96 -3.25
CA GLN A 158 9.38 -4.48 -2.61
C GLN A 158 10.52 -3.49 -2.73
N GLY A 159 11.55 -3.67 -1.93
CA GLY A 159 12.73 -2.84 -2.02
C GLY A 159 13.72 -3.13 -0.91
N PHE A 160 14.71 -2.26 -0.80
CA PHE A 160 15.70 -2.35 0.25
C PHE A 160 16.23 -0.99 0.69
N VAL A 161 16.76 -0.94 1.92
CA VAL A 161 17.60 0.15 2.40
C VAL A 161 18.90 -0.45 2.97
N LYS A 162 20.05 -0.02 2.45
CA LYS A 162 21.37 -0.43 2.95
C LYS A 162 21.80 0.44 4.11
N THR A 163 22.55 -0.18 5.00
CA THR A 163 23.43 0.45 5.99
C THR A 163 24.87 0.04 5.65
N LYS A 164 25.88 0.48 6.40
CA LYS A 164 27.26 -0.01 6.18
C LYS A 164 27.43 -1.49 6.51
N GLY A 165 26.62 -2.04 7.41
CA GLY A 165 26.76 -3.41 7.93
C GLY A 165 25.61 -4.36 7.62
N ASN A 166 24.51 -3.88 7.02
CA ASN A 166 23.29 -4.67 6.82
C ASN A 166 22.45 -4.14 5.64
N GLU A 167 21.52 -4.96 5.13
CA GLU A 167 20.52 -4.60 4.12
C GLU A 167 19.11 -4.90 4.69
N ILE A 168 18.26 -3.87 4.69
CA ILE A 168 16.88 -3.95 5.17
C ILE A 168 15.99 -4.21 3.97
N ASP A 169 15.68 -5.48 3.75
CA ASP A 169 14.82 -5.92 2.65
C ASP A 169 13.35 -5.90 3.08
N PHE A 170 12.48 -5.43 2.20
CA PHE A 170 11.05 -5.46 2.42
C PHE A 170 10.26 -5.93 1.21
N ILE A 171 9.12 -6.57 1.48
CA ILE A 171 8.07 -6.87 0.52
C ILE A 171 6.75 -6.52 1.22
N SER A 172 5.87 -5.80 0.54
CA SER A 172 4.52 -5.51 1.03
C SER A 172 3.50 -5.89 -0.03
N PHE A 173 2.32 -6.31 0.43
CA PHE A 173 1.23 -6.67 -0.45
C PHE A 173 -0.13 -6.29 0.13
N LEU A 174 -0.92 -5.62 -0.71
CA LEU A 174 -2.32 -5.28 -0.47
C LEU A 174 -3.17 -6.13 -1.42
N THR A 175 -4.07 -6.93 -0.87
CA THR A 175 -5.01 -7.73 -1.64
C THR A 175 -6.32 -6.99 -1.87
N ALA A 176 -7.06 -7.38 -2.90
CA ALA A 176 -8.33 -6.77 -3.27
C ALA A 176 -9.44 -6.95 -2.20
N ASP A 177 -9.36 -8.03 -1.40
CA ASP A 177 -10.18 -8.22 -0.19
C ASP A 177 -9.67 -7.45 1.03
N ARG A 178 -8.69 -6.55 0.84
CA ARG A 178 -8.20 -5.58 1.84
C ARG A 178 -7.37 -6.19 2.97
N ASN A 179 -6.85 -7.40 2.78
CA ASN A 179 -5.77 -7.86 3.61
C ASN A 179 -4.47 -7.16 3.19
N ASP A 180 -3.68 -6.74 4.17
CA ASP A 180 -2.52 -5.90 3.93
C ASP A 180 -1.39 -6.31 4.87
N TYR A 181 -0.23 -6.63 4.28
CA TYR A 181 0.89 -7.18 5.03
C TYR A 181 2.22 -6.66 4.49
N ALA A 182 3.24 -6.72 5.33
CA ALA A 182 4.62 -6.60 4.92
C ALA A 182 5.49 -7.66 5.58
N ILE A 183 6.55 -8.04 4.88
CA ILE A 183 7.65 -8.82 5.40
C ILE A 183 8.88 -7.91 5.34
N VAL A 184 9.51 -7.66 6.49
CA VAL A 184 10.77 -6.90 6.58
C VAL A 184 11.82 -7.80 7.22
N ASN A 185 12.87 -8.14 6.47
CA ASN A 185 13.90 -9.12 6.87
C ASN A 185 13.28 -10.37 7.56
N MET A 186 12.30 -11.00 6.92
CA MET A 186 11.58 -12.20 7.39
C MET A 186 10.66 -12.02 8.60
N ARG A 187 10.49 -10.81 9.14
CA ARG A 187 9.45 -10.51 10.13
C ARG A 187 8.16 -10.11 9.41
N LEU A 188 7.06 -10.81 9.72
CA LEU A 188 5.72 -10.48 9.23
C LEU A 188 5.10 -9.33 10.05
N PHE A 189 4.48 -8.41 9.34
CA PHE A 189 3.70 -7.30 9.88
C PHE A 189 2.30 -7.32 9.26
N ASP A 190 1.29 -7.15 10.12
CA ASP A 190 -0.10 -6.99 9.72
C ASP A 190 -0.39 -5.49 9.56
N LEU A 191 -0.48 -5.00 8.33
CA LEU A 191 -0.61 -3.57 8.06
C LEU A 191 -2.01 -3.03 8.34
N ARG A 192 -2.98 -3.92 8.62
CA ARG A 192 -4.34 -3.53 9.04
C ARG A 192 -4.37 -2.88 10.41
N ILE A 193 -3.34 -3.08 11.23
CA ILE A 193 -3.18 -2.43 12.55
C ILE A 193 -2.14 -1.30 12.54
N GLY A 194 -1.61 -0.94 11.36
CA GLY A 194 -0.69 0.18 11.20
C GLY A 194 0.17 0.05 9.95
N ARG A 195 0.17 1.08 9.11
CA ARG A 195 0.78 1.05 7.77
C ARG A 195 2.22 1.55 7.73
N ILE A 196 2.72 2.09 8.84
CA ILE A 196 4.06 2.67 8.94
C ILE A 196 4.94 1.74 9.78
N ILE A 197 6.03 1.26 9.19
CA ILE A 197 7.04 0.45 9.86
C ILE A 197 8.33 1.25 10.00
N LEU A 198 8.79 1.42 11.23
CA LEU A 198 10.08 2.00 11.54
C LEU A 198 11.07 0.88 11.83
N ILE A 199 12.26 0.92 11.23
CA ILE A 199 13.34 -0.05 11.45
C ILE A 199 14.60 0.68 11.92
N ALA A 200 15.12 0.28 13.07
CA ALA A 200 16.38 0.75 13.64
C ALA A 200 17.34 -0.43 13.82
N PRO A 201 18.30 -0.61 12.92
CA PRO A 201 19.35 -1.61 13.11
C PRO A 201 20.26 -1.23 14.30
N GLN A 202 20.74 -2.24 15.02
CA GLN A 202 21.52 -2.11 16.26
C GLN A 202 23.00 -2.49 16.04
N LYS A 203 23.90 -1.95 16.87
CA LYS A 203 25.37 -2.14 16.75
C LYS A 203 25.81 -3.59 16.84
N ASP A 204 24.99 -4.45 17.45
CA ASP A 204 25.19 -5.89 17.55
C ASP A 204 24.66 -6.68 16.32
N GLY A 205 24.11 -5.99 15.32
CA GLY A 205 23.54 -6.58 14.10
C GLY A 205 22.06 -6.94 14.21
N THR A 206 21.44 -6.80 15.38
CA THR A 206 20.00 -7.05 15.54
C THR A 206 19.16 -5.92 14.94
N LEU A 207 17.87 -6.17 14.71
CA LEU A 207 16.91 -5.19 14.18
C LEU A 207 15.83 -4.89 15.22
N CYS A 208 15.67 -3.62 15.58
CA CYS A 208 14.50 -3.14 16.30
C CYS A 208 13.46 -2.61 15.31
N SER A 209 12.18 -2.86 15.57
CA SER A 209 11.09 -2.34 14.76
C SER A 209 10.00 -1.70 15.62
N LEU A 210 9.34 -0.68 15.09
CA LEU A 210 8.14 -0.08 15.67
C LEU A 210 7.10 0.07 14.55
N GLN A 211 5.89 -0.45 14.77
CA GLN A 211 4.76 -0.29 13.86
C GLN A 211 3.84 0.80 14.41
N LEU A 212 3.49 1.76 13.57
CA LEU A 212 2.62 2.88 13.95
C LEU A 212 1.28 2.76 13.24
N ASP A 213 0.22 3.02 14.01
CA ASP A 213 -1.11 3.20 13.46
C ASP A 213 -1.16 4.50 12.63
N ALA A 214 -1.78 4.42 11.47
CA ALA A 214 -1.99 5.54 10.58
C ALA A 214 -3.29 5.32 9.78
N PRO A 215 -4.18 6.32 9.69
CA PRO A 215 -5.33 6.24 8.81
C PRO A 215 -4.90 6.11 7.35
N ILE A 216 -5.85 5.77 6.49
CA ILE A 216 -5.63 5.83 5.04
C ILE A 216 -5.32 7.28 4.64
N MET A 217 -4.13 7.45 4.08
CA MET A 217 -3.62 8.73 3.58
C MET A 217 -3.29 8.61 2.10
N SER A 218 -3.35 9.73 1.42
CA SER A 218 -2.69 9.92 0.13
C SER A 218 -1.17 9.97 0.29
N SER A 219 -0.45 9.85 -0.82
CA SER A 219 1.01 9.93 -0.83
C SER A 219 1.52 11.27 -0.28
N GLU A 220 0.85 12.38 -0.62
CA GLU A 220 1.22 13.72 -0.12
C GLU A 220 0.99 13.84 1.39
N GLU A 221 -0.20 13.43 1.87
CA GLU A 221 -0.51 13.41 3.30
C GLU A 221 0.47 12.53 4.09
N MET A 222 0.89 11.40 3.51
CA MET A 222 1.85 10.49 4.15
C MET A 222 3.25 11.09 4.23
N ASP A 223 3.73 11.73 3.15
CA ASP A 223 5.05 12.38 3.14
C ASP A 223 5.13 13.45 4.24
N ASP A 224 4.11 14.33 4.32
CA ASP A 224 3.97 15.32 5.40
C ASP A 224 3.90 14.68 6.79
N HIS A 225 3.18 13.56 6.91
CA HIS A 225 3.05 12.84 8.17
C HIS A 225 4.38 12.27 8.64
N ILE A 226 5.18 11.68 7.75
CA ILE A 226 6.51 11.15 8.08
C ILE A 226 7.44 12.27 8.53
N GLU A 227 7.47 13.41 7.85
CA GLU A 227 8.26 14.57 8.27
C GLU A 227 7.85 15.08 9.67
N SER A 228 6.54 15.13 9.92
CA SER A 228 6.01 15.50 11.24
C SER A 228 6.38 14.49 12.32
N LEU A 229 6.34 13.18 12.03
CA LEU A 229 6.78 12.15 12.98
C LEU A 229 8.26 12.31 13.34
N MET A 230 9.13 12.59 12.36
CA MET A 230 10.57 12.76 12.60
C MET A 230 10.88 14.04 13.38
N THR A 231 10.02 15.07 13.30
CA THR A 231 10.27 16.38 13.92
C THR A 231 9.58 16.53 15.28
N ASN A 232 8.36 16.01 15.42
CA ASN A 232 7.46 16.34 16.53
C ASN A 232 7.14 15.15 17.43
N ASN A 233 7.30 13.90 16.98
CA ASN A 233 6.91 12.74 17.76
C ASN A 233 8.07 12.24 18.63
N LYS A 234 7.96 12.49 19.94
CA LYS A 234 9.01 12.13 20.93
C LYS A 234 9.35 10.63 20.94
N GLU A 235 8.37 9.75 20.75
CA GLU A 235 8.61 8.31 20.76
C GLU A 235 9.34 7.85 19.50
N VAL A 236 8.98 8.40 18.33
CA VAL A 236 9.71 8.14 17.07
C VAL A 236 11.14 8.67 17.13
N ILE A 237 11.31 9.89 17.60
CA ILE A 237 12.64 10.49 17.78
C ILE A 237 13.48 9.63 18.73
N LYS A 238 12.91 9.22 19.87
CA LYS A 238 13.57 8.36 20.86
C LYS A 238 13.89 6.99 20.27
N PHE A 239 13.01 6.40 19.47
CA PHE A 239 13.22 5.12 18.81
C PHE A 239 14.47 5.13 17.92
N PHE A 240 14.64 6.16 17.11
CA PHE A 240 15.78 6.28 16.19
C PHE A 240 17.07 6.80 16.82
N THR A 241 17.00 7.49 17.96
CA THR A 241 18.17 8.13 18.59
C THR A 241 18.74 7.37 19.78
N LYS A 242 18.39 6.09 19.96
CA LYS A 242 18.99 5.23 20.99
C LYS A 242 20.49 5.03 20.74
N SER A 243 21.26 4.93 21.82
CA SER A 243 22.73 4.75 21.76
C SER A 243 23.17 3.44 21.13
N GLU A 244 22.30 2.43 21.18
CA GLU A 244 22.53 1.09 20.65
C GLU A 244 22.34 1.05 19.12
N ASN A 245 21.70 2.06 18.54
CA ASN A 245 21.45 2.17 17.11
C ASN A 245 22.73 2.52 16.32
N ILE A 246 22.80 2.02 15.08
CA ILE A 246 23.98 2.10 14.21
C ILE A 246 24.13 3.41 13.45
#